data_AF-A0A920RX74-F1
#
_entry.id   AF-A0A920RX74-F1
#
_cell.length_a   1.000
_cell.length_b   1.000
_cell.length_c   1.000
_cell.angle_alpha   90.00
_cell.angle_beta   90.00
_cell.angle_gamma   90.00
#
_symmetry.space_group_name_H-M   'P 1'
#
loop_
_entity.id
_entity.type
_entity.pdbx_description
1 polymer ?
#
loop_
_entity_poly.entity_id
_entity_poly.type
_entity_poly.pdbx_seq_one_letter_code
_entity_poly.pdbx_strand_id
1 'polypeptide(L)' 'MDEYLKNHESPEDCEYYMCGPPAMMNAVFGMLDDLGVEPEAIRFDDFGS' A
#
# COMPACT_ATOMS: atom_id res chain seq x y z
N MET A 1 -12.43 2.01 10.04
CA MET A 1 -11.17 1.62 9.39
C MET A 1 -10.38 2.90 9.11
N ASP A 2 -10.41 3.84 10.05
CA ASP A 2 -10.31 5.28 9.77
C ASP A 2 -9.21 5.97 10.58
N GLU A 3 -8.44 5.24 11.38
CA GLU A 3 -7.66 5.85 12.47
C GLU A 3 -6.15 5.96 12.19
N TYR A 4 -5.62 5.38 11.11
CA TYR A 4 -4.16 5.33 10.89
C TYR A 4 -3.66 6.04 9.63
N LEU A 5 -4.37 5.95 8.49
CA LEU A 5 -3.92 6.56 7.23
C LEU A 5 -4.56 7.94 6.95
N LYS A 6 -5.70 8.27 7.58
CA LYS A 6 -6.43 9.52 7.32
C LYS A 6 -5.79 10.77 7.94
N ASN A 7 -5.01 10.59 9.01
CA ASN A 7 -4.32 11.68 9.71
C ASN A 7 -2.82 11.75 9.34
N HIS A 8 -2.35 10.93 8.39
CA HIS A 8 -0.98 11.04 7.92
C HIS A 8 -0.88 12.26 7.00
N GLU A 9 0.07 13.16 7.26
CA GLU A 9 0.17 14.45 6.57
C GLU A 9 0.54 14.30 5.09
N SER A 10 1.15 13.17 4.72
CA SER A 10 1.47 12.79 3.33
C SER A 10 1.55 11.25 3.20
N PRO A 11 0.43 10.53 3.04
CA PRO A 11 0.43 9.08 2.82
C PRO A 11 1.17 8.67 1.53
N GLU A 12 1.32 9.56 0.56
CA GLU A 12 2.08 9.39 -0.68
C GLU A 12 3.60 9.31 -0.50
N ASP A 13 4.14 9.89 0.57
CA ASP A 13 5.59 9.88 0.90
C ASP A 13 5.99 8.65 1.73
N CYS A 14 5.05 7.75 2.04
CA CYS A 14 5.31 6.55 2.82
C CYS A 14 5.80 5.40 1.94
N GLU A 15 6.83 4.69 2.39
CA GLU A 15 7.27 3.45 1.75
C GLU A 15 6.36 2.28 2.16
N TYR A 16 5.58 1.75 1.22
CA TYR A 16 4.65 0.65 1.49
C TYR A 16 5.30 -0.70 1.20
N TYR A 17 5.68 -1.41 2.26
CA TYR A 17 6.19 -2.77 2.16
C TYR A 17 5.05 -3.77 2.31
N MET A 18 4.72 -4.48 1.24
CA MET A 18 3.63 -5.47 1.21
C MET A 18 4.16 -6.87 0.90
N CYS A 19 3.66 -7.85 1.65
CA CYS A 19 3.88 -9.28 1.43
C CYS A 19 2.53 -9.99 1.64
N GLY A 20 2.08 -10.76 0.66
CA GLY A 20 0.81 -11.48 0.76
C GLY A 20 0.33 -12.07 -0.57
N PRO A 21 -0.74 -12.87 -0.54
CA PRO A 21 -1.29 -13.49 -1.74
C PRO A 21 -1.82 -12.44 -2.73
N PRO A 22 -1.80 -12.71 -4.04
CA PRO A 22 -2.13 -11.74 -5.08
C PRO A 22 -3.49 -11.05 -4.91
N ALA A 23 -4.48 -11.77 -4.34
CA ALA A 23 -5.81 -11.24 -4.09
C ALA A 23 -5.85 -10.15 -3.00
N MET A 24 -5.01 -10.26 -1.96
CA MET A 24 -4.90 -9.26 -0.90
C MET A 24 -4.25 -7.99 -1.43
N MET A 25 -3.20 -8.16 -2.24
CA MET A 25 -2.46 -7.05 -2.81
C MET A 25 -3.30 -6.18 -3.75
N ASN A 26 -4.10 -6.80 -4.62
CA ASN A 26 -4.98 -6.05 -5.53
C ASN A 26 -5.97 -5.13 -4.80
N ALA A 27 -6.48 -5.56 -3.63
CA ALA A 27 -7.35 -4.72 -2.82
C ALA A 27 -6.61 -3.53 -2.22
N VAL A 28 -5.36 -3.73 -1.76
CA VAL A 28 -4.54 -2.65 -1.18
C VAL A 28 -4.02 -1.70 -2.26
N PHE A 29 -3.67 -2.19 -3.46
CA PHE A 29 -3.33 -1.35 -4.60
C PHE A 29 -4.46 -0.37 -4.95
N GLY A 30 -5.71 -0.84 -5.00
CA GLY A 30 -6.86 0.05 -5.23
C GLY A 30 -7.02 1.10 -4.13
N MET A 31 -6.84 0.71 -2.86
CA MET A 31 -6.91 1.64 -1.72
C MET A 31 -5.79 2.70 -1.78
N LEU A 32 -4.58 2.32 -2.17
CA LEU A 32 -3.43 3.20 -2.28
C LEU A 32 -3.52 4.14 -3.51
N ASP A 33 -4.08 3.65 -4.61
CA ASP A 33 -4.40 4.46 -5.81
C ASP A 33 -5.42 5.56 -5.48
N ASP A 34 -6.49 5.22 -4.75
CA ASP A 34 -7.48 6.19 -4.25
C ASP A 34 -6.86 7.26 -3.30
N LEU A 35 -5.75 6.91 -2.63
CA LEU A 35 -5.00 7.81 -1.75
C LEU A 35 -3.91 8.62 -2.48
N GLY A 36 -3.71 8.41 -3.79
CA GLY A 36 -2.70 9.11 -4.59
C GLY A 36 -1.27 8.56 -4.43
N VAL A 37 -1.12 7.35 -3.90
CA VAL A 37 0.17 6.69 -3.73
C VAL A 37 0.57 6.03 -5.04
N GLU A 38 1.72 6.41 -5.59
CA GLU A 38 2.21 5.80 -6.82
C GLU A 38 2.63 4.35 -6.60
N PRO A 39 2.36 3.44 -7.56
CA PRO A 39 2.74 2.02 -7.43
C PRO A 39 4.26 1.81 -7.31
N GLU A 40 5.08 2.79 -7.70
CA GLU A 40 6.54 2.77 -7.52
C GLU A 40 6.96 2.93 -6.04
N ALA A 41 6.13 3.55 -5.20
CA ALA A 41 6.32 3.66 -3.76
C ALA A 41 5.95 2.36 -3.01
N ILE A 42 5.41 1.37 -3.73
CA ILE A 42 4.98 0.09 -3.18
C ILE A 42 6.05 -0.97 -3.43
N ARG A 43 6.73 -1.38 -2.36
CA ARG A 43 7.69 -2.47 -2.36
C ARG A 43 6.96 -3.78 -2.08
N PHE A 44 6.89 -4.64 -3.10
CA PHE A 44 6.42 -6.00 -2.93
C PHE A 44 7.60 -6.93 -2.69
N ASP A 45 7.54 -7.69 -1.58
CA ASP A 45 8.45 -8.80 -1.34
C ASP A 45 7.63 -10.10 -1.45
N ASP A 46 7.91 -10.89 -2.49
CA ASP A 46 7.40 -12.25 -2.63
C ASP A 46 8.28 -13.14 -1.74
N PHE A 47 7.99 -13.19 -0.44
CA PHE A 47 8.60 -14.14 0.49
C PHE A 47 8.11 -15.55 0.13
N GLY A 48 8.61 -16.06 -0.99
CA GLY A 48 8.11 -17.20 -1.74
C GLY A 48 9.23 -17.98 -2.43
N SER A 49 10.40 -18.08 -1.79
CA SER A 49 11.38 -19.18 -1.94
C SER A 49 12.30 -19.26 -0.71
#